data_AF-W7WB96-F1
#
_entry.id   AF-W7WB96-F1
#
_cell.length_a   1.000
_cell.length_b   1.000
_cell.length_c   1.000
_cell.angle_alpha   90.00
_cell.angle_beta   90.00
_cell.angle_gamma   90.00
#
_symmetry.space_group_name_H-M   'P 1'
#
loop_
_entity.id
_entity.type
_entity.pdbx_description
1 polymer ?
#
loop_
_entity_poly.entity_id
_entity_poly.type
_entity_poly.pdbx_seq_one_letter_code
_entity_poly.pdbx_strand_id
1 'polypeptide(L)'
;MMSLASYASDPASGRGRLYAEAPAPTRDDYQRDRDRIVHSTAFRRLVYKTQVFLNHEGDLFRTRLTHSLEVAQLARSIARALQLNEDLTEAIALAHDLGHTPFGHAGQDELNGCLRRIDPQARGSSTTFSR
;
A
#
# COMPACT_ATOMS: atom_id res chain seq x y z
N MET A 1 3.69 -18.47 -21.21
CA MET A 1 3.02 -17.41 -20.44
C MET A 1 1.77 -18.03 -19.85
N MET A 2 1.63 -18.09 -18.52
CA MET A 2 0.39 -18.61 -17.93
C MET A 2 -0.73 -17.61 -18.22
N SER A 3 -1.79 -18.07 -18.88
CA SER A 3 -3.01 -17.29 -19.03
C SER A 3 -3.58 -17.02 -17.64
N LEU A 4 -4.02 -15.78 -17.41
CA LEU A 4 -4.76 -15.43 -16.20
C LEU A 4 -6.09 -16.20 -16.16
N ALA A 5 -6.60 -16.45 -14.96
CA ALA A 5 -7.92 -17.02 -14.76
C ALA A 5 -9.02 -16.07 -15.26
N SER A 6 -10.19 -16.60 -15.62
CA SER A 6 -11.33 -15.80 -16.09
C SER A 6 -11.87 -14.79 -15.06
N TYR A 7 -11.58 -15.03 -13.78
CA TYR A 7 -11.94 -14.14 -12.67
C TYR A 7 -10.82 -13.17 -12.28
N ALA A 8 -9.67 -13.20 -12.96
CA ALA A 8 -8.58 -12.28 -12.68
C ALA A 8 -8.87 -10.88 -13.26
N SER A 9 -8.37 -9.85 -12.59
CA SER A 9 -8.47 -8.48 -13.09
C SER A 9 -7.54 -8.27 -14.28
N ASP A 10 -8.07 -7.64 -15.33
CA ASP A 10 -7.36 -7.30 -16.56
C ASP A 10 -7.05 -5.79 -16.60
N PRO A 11 -5.76 -5.39 -16.75
CA PRO A 11 -5.39 -3.98 -16.83
C PRO A 11 -6.06 -3.24 -18.00
N ALA A 12 -6.37 -3.92 -19.11
CA ALA A 12 -7.03 -3.29 -20.26
C ALA A 12 -8.53 -3.02 -20.04
N SER A 13 -9.14 -3.71 -19.08
CA SER A 13 -10.57 -3.63 -18.76
C SER A 13 -10.87 -2.79 -17.51
N GLY A 14 -9.89 -2.03 -17.00
CA GLY A 14 -10.02 -1.19 -15.82
C GLY A 14 -10.92 0.04 -16.02
N ARG A 15 -11.32 0.69 -14.92
CA ARG A 15 -12.08 1.96 -14.94
C ARG A 15 -11.25 3.17 -15.40
N GLY A 16 -9.94 2.99 -15.60
CA GLY A 16 -9.00 4.06 -15.90
C GLY A 16 -8.65 4.92 -14.69
N ARG A 17 -8.00 6.05 -14.94
CA ARG A 17 -7.46 6.98 -13.94
C ARG A 17 -8.37 8.19 -13.77
N LEU A 18 -8.40 8.76 -12.57
CA LEU A 18 -9.17 9.98 -12.27
C LEU A 18 -8.75 11.16 -13.15
N TYR A 19 -7.45 11.28 -13.40
CA TYR A 19 -6.89 12.26 -14.32
C TYR A 19 -6.41 11.55 -15.58
N ALA A 20 -6.76 12.10 -16.74
CA ALA A 20 -6.36 11.54 -18.02
C ALA A 20 -4.84 11.58 -18.17
N GLU A 21 -4.27 10.47 -18.61
CA GLU A 21 -2.84 10.32 -18.81
C GLU A 21 -2.58 9.53 -20.09
N ALA A 22 -1.50 9.84 -20.80
CA ALA A 22 -1.09 9.04 -21.95
C ALA A 22 -0.73 7.61 -21.49
N PRO A 23 -1.05 6.57 -22.30
CA PRO A 23 -0.62 5.20 -22.05
C PRO A 23 0.90 5.11 -21.93
N ALA A 24 1.40 4.24 -21.03
CA ALA A 24 2.82 4.00 -20.94
C ALA A 24 3.29 3.13 -22.12
N PRO A 25 4.48 3.39 -22.70
CA PRO A 25 4.94 2.70 -23.90
C PRO A 25 5.36 1.25 -23.66
N THR A 26 5.78 0.89 -22.44
CA THR A 26 6.42 -0.39 -22.12
C THR A 26 5.80 -1.12 -20.94
N ARG A 27 4.76 -0.55 -20.32
CA ARG A 27 4.17 -1.03 -19.07
C ARG A 27 2.66 -0.95 -19.15
N ASP A 28 1.97 -1.91 -18.56
CA ASP A 28 0.54 -1.80 -18.32
C ASP A 28 0.23 -0.86 -17.13
N ASP A 29 -1.06 -0.63 -16.89
CA ASP A 29 -1.50 0.30 -15.85
C ASP A 29 -1.14 -0.17 -14.42
N TYR A 30 -1.13 -1.47 -14.15
CA TYR A 30 -0.82 -2.01 -12.83
C TYR A 30 0.68 -1.96 -12.54
N GLN A 31 1.51 -2.25 -13.54
CA GLN A 31 2.95 -2.08 -13.48
C GLN A 31 3.32 -0.62 -13.22
N ARG A 32 2.64 0.31 -13.91
CA ARG A 32 2.82 1.75 -13.71
C ARG A 32 2.42 2.19 -12.29
N ASP A 33 1.35 1.63 -11.74
CA ASP A 33 0.91 1.92 -10.37
C ASP A 33 1.91 1.42 -9.34
N ARG A 34 2.38 0.17 -9.49
CA ARG A 34 3.44 -0.39 -8.64
C ARG A 34 4.67 0.51 -8.62
N ASP A 35 5.15 0.92 -9.79
CA ASP A 35 6.36 1.74 -9.89
C ASP A 35 6.18 3.10 -9.19
N ARG A 36 5.00 3.72 -9.33
CA ARG A 36 4.65 4.97 -8.64
C ARG A 36 4.65 4.82 -7.13
N ILE A 37 4.10 3.72 -6.63
CA ILE A 37 4.07 3.40 -5.19
C ILE A 37 5.50 3.28 -4.65
N VAL A 38 6.33 2.45 -5.28
CA VAL A 38 7.72 2.19 -4.83
C VAL A 38 8.55 3.48 -4.82
N HIS A 39 8.36 4.36 -5.82
CA HIS A 39 9.11 5.60 -5.93
C HIS A 39 8.51 6.76 -5.11
N SER A 40 7.36 6.57 -4.47
CA SER A 40 6.72 7.61 -3.69
C SER A 40 7.51 7.96 -2.42
N THR A 41 7.42 9.22 -1.98
CA THR A 41 7.99 9.65 -0.70
C THR A 41 7.32 8.94 0.48
N ALA A 42 6.02 8.64 0.37
CA ALA A 42 5.27 7.92 1.42
C ALA A 42 5.81 6.51 1.64
N PHE A 43 6.08 5.76 0.56
CA PHE A 43 6.65 4.41 0.64
C PHE A 43 8.06 4.44 1.22
N ARG A 44 8.91 5.37 0.76
CA ARG A 44 10.27 5.55 1.32
C ARG A 44 10.27 5.85 2.82
N ARG A 45 9.26 6.58 3.32
CA ARG A 45 9.12 6.88 4.77
C ARG A 45 8.79 5.66 5.61
N LEU A 46 8.34 4.54 5.03
CA LEU A 46 8.03 3.32 5.79
C LEU A 46 9.28 2.71 6.45
N VAL A 47 10.49 2.98 5.94
CA VAL A 47 11.75 2.53 6.58
C VAL A 47 11.94 3.12 7.98
N TYR A 48 11.37 4.30 8.23
CA TYR A 48 11.46 5.00 9.51
C TYR A 48 10.25 4.79 10.42
N LYS A 49 9.27 3.98 9.99
CA LYS A 49 8.10 3.64 10.81
C LYS A 49 8.24 2.22 11.33
N THR A 50 8.29 2.09 12.66
CA THR A 50 8.26 0.78 13.31
C THR A 50 6.88 0.15 13.15
N GLN A 51 6.85 -1.17 13.01
CA GLN A 51 5.65 -1.94 13.29
C GLN A 51 5.59 -2.09 14.81
N VAL A 52 4.45 -1.77 15.44
CA VAL A 52 4.30 -1.71 16.90
C VAL A 52 4.37 -3.12 17.49
N PHE A 53 5.58 -3.63 17.69
CA PHE A 53 5.89 -4.76 18.55
C PHE A 53 7.06 -4.35 19.44
N LEU A 54 6.75 -3.98 20.68
CA LEU A 54 7.74 -3.95 21.77
C LEU A 54 8.03 -5.39 22.17
N ASN A 55 8.83 -6.10 21.37
CA ASN A 55 9.41 -7.36 21.83
C ASN A 55 10.50 -6.99 22.85
N HIS A 56 10.22 -7.24 24.13
CA HIS A 56 11.29 -7.49 25.08
C HIS A 56 12.17 -8.60 24.47
N GLU A 57 13.46 -8.30 24.29
CA GLU A 57 14.53 -9.26 23.97
C GLU A 57 14.46 -9.92 22.57
N GLY A 58 15.06 -9.29 21.54
CA GLY A 58 15.30 -9.98 20.26
C GLY A 58 15.63 -9.06 19.08
N ASP A 59 16.85 -9.19 18.58
CA ASP A 59 17.66 -8.24 17.78
C ASP A 59 17.20 -7.88 16.33
N LEU A 60 15.91 -7.98 15.96
CA LEU A 60 15.44 -7.53 14.62
C LEU A 60 14.09 -6.82 14.69
N PHE A 61 14.12 -5.50 14.88
CA PHE A 61 12.92 -4.68 14.74
C PHE A 61 12.47 -4.62 13.27
N ARG A 62 11.30 -5.18 12.96
CA ARG A 62 10.66 -5.00 11.65
C ARG A 62 10.16 -3.56 11.49
N THR A 63 10.48 -2.97 10.35
CA THR A 63 9.88 -1.71 9.90
C THR A 63 8.62 -2.01 9.10
N ARG A 64 7.77 -1.00 8.92
CA ARG A 64 6.62 -1.08 8.00
C ARG A 64 7.04 -1.35 6.56
N LEU A 65 8.25 -0.94 6.18
CA LEU A 65 8.82 -1.24 4.86
C LEU A 65 9.08 -2.75 4.73
N THR A 66 9.80 -3.36 5.67
CA THR A 66 10.09 -4.79 5.64
C THR A 66 8.81 -5.62 5.69
N HIS A 67 7.82 -5.20 6.49
CA HIS A 67 6.51 -5.82 6.50
C HIS A 67 5.81 -5.75 5.13
N SER A 68 5.78 -4.58 4.50
CA SER A 68 5.14 -4.39 3.18
C SER A 68 5.79 -5.25 2.10
N LEU A 69 7.12 -5.44 2.16
CA LEU A 69 7.85 -6.32 1.24
C LEU A 69 7.51 -7.80 1.46
N GLU A 70 7.44 -8.26 2.71
CA GLU A 70 7.04 -9.64 3.06
C GLU A 70 5.59 -9.92 2.61
N VAL A 71 4.67 -8.99 2.86
CA VAL A 71 3.27 -9.08 2.41
C VAL A 71 3.20 -9.15 0.89
N ALA A 72 3.95 -8.31 0.17
CA ALA A 72 3.98 -8.34 -1.30
C ALA A 72 4.48 -9.68 -1.85
N GLN A 73 5.54 -10.25 -1.27
CA GLN A 73 6.08 -11.56 -1.69
C GLN A 73 5.06 -12.70 -1.49
N LEU A 74 4.40 -12.74 -0.32
CA LEU A 74 3.37 -13.74 -0.03
C LEU A 74 2.15 -13.57 -0.94
N ALA A 75 1.68 -12.33 -1.11
CA ALA A 75 0.52 -12.03 -1.95
C ALA A 75 0.75 -12.42 -3.40
N ARG A 76 1.93 -12.17 -3.97
CA ARG A 76 2.30 -12.61 -5.32
C ARG A 76 2.35 -14.14 -5.46
N SER A 77 2.83 -14.82 -4.43
CA SER A 77 2.87 -16.29 -4.43
C SER A 77 1.46 -16.88 -4.47
N ILE A 78 0.54 -16.31 -3.69
CA ILE A 78 -0.88 -16.67 -3.70
C ILE A 78 -1.52 -16.33 -5.06
N ALA A 79 -1.27 -15.12 -5.60
CA ALA A 79 -1.78 -14.69 -6.89
C ALA A 79 -1.34 -15.63 -8.02
N ARG A 80 -0.07 -16.03 -8.05
CA ARG A 80 0.45 -16.98 -9.04
C ARG A 80 -0.25 -18.33 -8.95
N ALA A 81 -0.43 -18.87 -7.74
CA ALA A 81 -1.10 -20.15 -7.53
C ALA A 81 -2.58 -20.13 -7.98
N LEU A 82 -3.23 -18.96 -7.88
CA LEU A 82 -4.61 -18.73 -8.31
C LEU A 82 -4.73 -18.15 -9.72
N GLN A 83 -3.62 -18.01 -10.45
CA GLN A 83 -3.58 -17.39 -11.79
C GLN A 83 -4.20 -15.98 -11.84
N LEU A 84 -4.04 -15.21 -10.76
CA LEU A 84 -4.44 -13.81 -10.65
C LEU A 84 -3.35 -12.87 -11.19
N ASN A 85 -3.70 -11.61 -11.41
CA ASN A 85 -2.75 -10.59 -11.84
C ASN A 85 -1.77 -10.23 -10.71
N GLU A 86 -0.49 -10.62 -10.88
CA GLU A 86 0.55 -10.38 -9.88
C GLU A 86 0.91 -8.91 -9.72
N ASP A 87 0.95 -8.12 -10.80
CA ASP A 87 1.34 -6.71 -10.76
C ASP A 87 0.31 -5.89 -9.97
N LEU A 88 -0.98 -6.15 -10.18
CA LEU A 88 -2.06 -5.55 -9.38
C LEU A 88 -1.96 -5.95 -7.90
N THR A 89 -1.74 -7.24 -7.64
CA THR A 89 -1.64 -7.77 -6.28
C THR A 89 -0.47 -7.15 -5.53
N GLU A 90 0.69 -7.05 -6.18
CA GLU A 90 1.90 -6.43 -5.65
C GLU A 90 1.68 -4.94 -5.39
N ALA A 91 1.07 -4.20 -6.33
CA ALA A 91 0.78 -2.78 -6.16
C ALA A 91 -0.10 -2.54 -4.91
N ILE A 92 -1.19 -3.31 -4.74
CA ILE A 92 -2.07 -3.19 -3.56
C ILE A 92 -1.31 -3.52 -2.27
N ALA A 93 -0.56 -4.62 -2.27
CA ALA A 93 0.22 -5.04 -1.12
C ALA A 93 1.27 -4.01 -0.69
N LEU A 94 1.95 -3.35 -1.63
CA LEU A 94 2.93 -2.30 -1.32
C LEU A 94 2.27 -0.99 -0.83
N ALA A 95 1.06 -0.68 -1.30
CA ALA A 95 0.36 0.55 -0.97
C ALA A 95 -0.44 0.46 0.35
N HIS A 96 -0.76 -0.74 0.84
CA HIS A 96 -1.71 -0.92 1.94
C HIS A 96 -1.29 -0.21 3.24
N ASP A 97 0.01 0.05 3.42
CA ASP A 97 0.53 0.61 4.66
C ASP A 97 0.97 2.08 4.56
N LEU A 98 0.76 2.74 3.41
CA LEU A 98 1.22 4.11 3.16
C LEU A 98 0.57 5.14 4.10
N GLY A 99 -0.69 4.92 4.47
CA GLY A 99 -1.51 5.86 5.23
C GLY A 99 -1.28 5.86 6.73
N HIS A 100 -0.43 5.01 7.27
CA HIS A 100 -0.28 4.91 8.72
C HIS A 100 0.37 6.14 9.34
N THR A 101 -0.26 6.69 10.38
CA THR A 101 0.27 7.79 11.18
C THR A 101 1.58 7.40 11.87
N PRO A 102 2.50 8.36 12.12
CA PRO A 102 3.61 8.15 13.06
C PRO A 102 3.06 7.62 14.39
N PHE A 103 3.80 6.71 15.06
CA PHE A 103 3.38 6.09 16.33
C PHE A 103 2.08 5.26 16.25
N GLY A 104 1.61 4.90 15.06
CA GLY A 104 0.41 4.06 14.89
C GLY A 104 -0.85 4.70 15.49
N HIS A 105 -1.65 3.90 16.20
CA HIS A 105 -2.92 4.35 16.79
C HIS A 105 -2.74 5.55 17.73
N ALA A 106 -1.67 5.61 18.53
CA ALA A 106 -1.44 6.72 19.45
C ALA A 106 -1.27 8.06 18.70
N GLY A 107 -0.49 8.08 17.61
CA GLY A 107 -0.35 9.29 16.81
C GLY A 107 -1.62 9.63 16.02
N GLN A 108 -2.43 8.63 15.68
CA GLN A 108 -3.74 8.84 15.07
C GLN A 108 -4.71 9.52 16.04
N ASP A 109 -4.76 9.06 17.28
CA ASP A 109 -5.66 9.58 18.30
C ASP A 109 -5.30 11.02 18.68
N GLU A 110 -4.00 11.32 18.80
CA GLU A 110 -3.52 12.67 19.10
C GLU A 110 -3.77 13.63 17.92
N LEU A 111 -3.48 13.21 16.68
CA LEU A 111 -3.79 14.02 15.50
C LEU A 111 -5.29 14.33 15.41
N ASN A 112 -6.13 13.34 15.68
CA ASN A 112 -7.58 13.52 15.77
C ASN A 112 -7.98 14.50 16.88
N GLY A 113 -7.34 14.42 18.04
CA GLY A 113 -7.53 15.35 19.15
C GLY A 113 -7.22 16.79 18.75
N CYS A 114 -6.06 17.02 18.10
CA CYS A 114 -5.64 18.32 17.61
C CYS A 114 -6.58 18.87 16.53
N LEU A 115 -6.95 18.06 15.55
CA LEU A 115 -7.84 18.48 14.45
C LEU A 115 -9.22 18.88 14.96
N ARG A 116 -9.79 18.13 15.92
CA ARG A 116 -11.08 18.47 16.53
C ARG A 116 -11.09 19.80 17.29
N ARG A 117 -9.93 20.31 17.73
CA ARG A 117 -9.82 21.64 18.36
C ARG A 117 -9.92 22.78 17.36
N ILE A 118 -9.61 22.52 16.09
CA ILE A 118 -9.62 23.51 15.00
C ILE A 118 -10.94 23.44 14.23
N ASP A 119 -11.39 22.22 13.94
CA ASP A 119 -12.67 21.93 13.30
C ASP A 119 -13.27 20.67 13.95
N PRO A 120 -14.40 20.77 14.68
CA PRO A 120 -15.06 19.63 15.31
C PRO A 120 -15.41 18.48 14.35
N GLN A 121 -15.51 18.74 13.04
CA GLN A 121 -15.79 17.72 12.03
C GLN A 121 -14.53 17.12 11.38
N ALA A 122 -13.34 17.67 11.62
CA ALA A 122 -12.11 17.17 11.05
C ALA A 122 -11.74 15.80 11.64
N ARG A 123 -11.47 14.84 10.75
CA ARG A 123 -10.92 13.52 11.09
C ARG A 123 -9.53 13.42 10.49
N GLY A 124 -8.52 13.29 11.34
CA GLY A 124 -7.25 12.72 10.92
C GLY A 124 -7.58 11.28 10.52
N SER A 125 -7.49 10.96 9.25
CA SER A 125 -7.61 9.58 8.82
C SER A 125 -6.22 9.05 8.55
N SER A 126 -5.94 7.84 9.01
CA SER A 126 -4.90 7.01 8.45
C SER A 126 -5.39 6.62 7.07
N THR A 127 -5.18 7.49 6.08
CA THR A 127 -5.68 7.29 4.73
C THR A 127 -4.80 6.26 4.02
N THR A 128 -4.94 4.99 4.39
CA THR A 128 -4.88 3.97 3.37
C THR A 128 -6.28 3.94 2.75
N PHE A 129 -6.33 4.00 1.42
CA PHE A 129 -7.51 3.89 0.57
C PHE A 129 -8.41 2.69 0.94
N SER A 130 -9.17 2.80 2.03
CA SER A 130 -10.15 1.84 2.53
C SER A 130 -11.31 2.62 3.12
N ARG A 131 -11.92 3.46 2.28
CA ARG A 131 -13.34 3.84 2.28
C ARG A 131 -13.75 4.20 0.87
#